data_AF-A0A139X2U3-F1
#
_entry.id   AF-A0A139X2U3-F1
#
_cell.length_a   1.000
_cell.length_b   1.000
_cell.length_c   1.000
_cell.angle_alpha   90.00
_cell.angle_beta   90.00
_cell.angle_gamma   90.00
#
_symmetry.space_group_name_H-M   'P 1'
#
loop_
_entity.id
_entity.type
_entity.pdbx_description
1 polymer ?
#
loop_
_entity_poly.entity_id
_entity_poly.type
_entity_poly.pdbx_seq_one_letter_code
_entity_poly.pdbx_strand_id
1 'polypeptide(L)' 'MHLVLWTLYPIVWILSPEGFSAFGQGLETMFYTLLDIASKVGFGFLSLNTLHTLEQAREPAKESQLSY' A
#
# COMPACT_ATOMS: atom_id res chain seq x y z
N MET A 1 0.18 6.32 1.50
CA MET A 1 0.24 5.20 0.53
C MET A 1 -1.09 4.47 0.39
N HIS A 2 -1.69 3.98 1.47
CA HIS A 2 -2.97 3.24 1.41
C HIS A 2 -4.10 4.00 0.70
N LEU A 3 -4.40 5.24 1.13
CA LEU A 3 -5.46 6.05 0.52
C LEU A 3 -5.20 6.38 -0.95
N VAL A 4 -3.95 6.66 -1.32
CA VAL A 4 -3.57 6.99 -2.70
C VAL A 4 -3.84 5.81 -3.63
N LEU A 5 -3.42 4.60 -3.24
CA LEU A 5 -3.63 3.39 -4.02
C LEU A 5 -5.11 3.03 -4.10
N TRP A 6 -5.85 3.20 -3.00
CA TRP A 6 -7.30 2.97 -2.98
C TRP A 6 -8.07 3.94 -3.86
N THR A 7 -7.67 5.21 -3.94
CA THR A 7 -8.31 6.18 -4.86
C THR A 7 -8.01 5.90 -6.32
N LEU A 8 -6.93 5.17 -6.64
CA LEU A 8 -6.60 4.82 -8.03
C LEU A 8 -7.48 3.69 -8.58
N TYR A 9 -8.01 2.78 -7.74
CA TYR A 9 -8.94 1.73 -8.19
C TYR A 9 -10.20 2.28 -8.90
N PRO A 10 -10.99 3.20 -8.30
CA PRO A 10 -12.16 3.75 -8.98
C PRO A 10 -11.80 4.61 -10.20
N ILE A 11 -10.59 5.19 -10.24
CA ILE A 11 -10.09 5.92 -11.42
C ILE A 11 -9.81 4.95 -12.57
N VAL A 12 -9.14 3.83 -12.31
CA VAL A 12 -8.90 2.80 -13.34
C VAL A 12 -10.24 2.22 -13.79
N TRP A 13 -11.17 1.98 -12.87
CA TRP A 13 -12.50 1.46 -13.16
C TRP A 13 -13.30 2.38 -14.09
N ILE A 14 -13.39 3.67 -13.78
CA ILE A 14 -14.17 4.60 -14.60
C ILE A 14 -13.55 4.82 -15.99
N LEU A 15 -12.22 4.65 -16.12
CA LEU A 15 -11.53 4.76 -17.39
C LEU A 15 -11.54 3.45 -18.20
N SER A 16 -11.90 2.33 -17.58
CA SER A 16 -11.95 1.03 -18.24
C SER A 16 -13.13 0.93 -19.21
N PRO A 17 -13.22 -0.16 -19.99
CA PRO A 17 -14.36 -0.45 -20.86
C PRO A 17 -15.72 -0.36 -20.17
N GLU A 18 -15.76 -0.61 -18.86
CA GLU A 18 -16.98 -0.57 -18.03
C GLU A 18 -17.47 0.86 -17.73
N GLY A 19 -16.61 1.87 -17.92
CA GLY A 19 -16.96 3.28 -17.74
C GLY A 19 -16.92 4.05 -19.07
N PHE A 20 -15.83 4.79 -19.29
CA PHE A 20 -15.64 5.63 -20.48
C PHE A 20 -14.99 4.92 -21.68
N SER A 21 -14.55 3.66 -21.52
CA SER A 21 -13.87 2.90 -22.57
C SER A 21 -12.62 3.61 -23.12
N ALA A 22 -11.85 4.27 -22.24
CA ALA A 22 -10.66 5.01 -22.62
C ALA A 22 -9.48 4.09 -23.00
N PHE A 23 -9.46 2.86 -22.49
CA PHE A 23 -8.49 1.82 -22.84
C PHE A 23 -9.15 0.43 -22.88
N GLY A 24 -8.52 -0.52 -23.58
CA GLY A 24 -9.02 -1.89 -23.70
C GLY A 24 -8.71 -2.78 -22.50
N GLN A 25 -9.35 -3.96 -22.46
CA GLN A 25 -9.30 -4.93 -21.35
C GLN A 25 -7.88 -5.37 -20.96
N GLY A 26 -6.96 -5.45 -21.93
CA GLY A 26 -5.56 -5.79 -21.66
C GLY A 26 -4.84 -4.76 -20.79
N LEU A 27 -5.07 -3.47 -21.05
CA LEU A 27 -4.50 -2.37 -20.26
C LEU A 27 -5.17 -2.25 -18.89
N GLU A 28 -6.49 -2.48 -18.82
CA GLU A 28 -7.21 -2.56 -17.55
C GLU A 28 -6.59 -3.61 -16.62
N THR A 29 -6.37 -4.82 -17.14
CA THR A 29 -5.77 -5.93 -16.38
C THR A 29 -4.36 -5.57 -15.91
N MET A 30 -3.56 -4.94 -16.77
CA MET A 30 -2.23 -4.48 -16.42
C MET A 30 -2.26 -3.45 -15.29
N PHE A 31 -3.14 -2.43 -15.38
CA PHE A 31 -3.25 -1.41 -14.34
C PHE A 31 -3.68 -2.00 -13.01
N TYR A 32 -4.71 -2.85 -12.98
CA TYR A 32 -5.11 -3.52 -11.74
C TYR A 32 -4.01 -4.41 -11.17
N THR A 33 -3.25 -5.10 -12.02
CA THR A 33 -2.12 -5.93 -11.56
C THR A 33 -1.03 -5.08 -10.90
N LEU A 34 -0.68 -3.94 -11.50
CA LEU A 34 0.30 -3.01 -10.92
C LEU A 34 -0.20 -2.39 -9.61
N LEU A 35 -1.47 -1.98 -9.55
CA LEU A 35 -2.09 -1.49 -8.31
C LEU A 35 -2.10 -2.56 -7.22
N ASP A 36 -2.41 -3.81 -7.57
CA ASP A 36 -2.43 -4.94 -6.65
C ASP A 36 -1.04 -5.22 -6.07
N ILE A 37 0.00 -5.20 -6.90
CA ILE A 37 1.38 -5.39 -6.44
C ILE A 37 1.79 -4.23 -5.53
N ALA A 38 1.52 -2.99 -5.92
CA ALA A 38 1.87 -1.83 -5.10
C ALA A 38 1.12 -1.81 -3.76
N SER A 39 -0.17 -2.14 -3.76
CA SER A 39 -1.02 -2.12 -2.57
C SER A 39 -0.82 -3.30 -1.63
N LYS A 40 -0.37 -4.45 -2.14
CA LYS A 40 -0.10 -5.64 -1.32
C LYS A 40 1.37 -5.73 -0.94
N VAL A 41 2.26 -5.80 -1.93
CA VAL A 41 3.70 -5.97 -1.71
C VAL A 41 4.30 -4.69 -1.16
N GLY A 42 4.05 -3.55 -1.81
CA GLY A 42 4.58 -2.25 -1.37
C GLY A 42 4.09 -1.87 0.03
N PHE A 43 2.81 -2.08 0.32
CA PHE A 43 2.28 -1.87 1.67
C PHE A 43 2.82 -2.88 2.68
N GLY A 44 3.01 -4.14 2.30
CA GLY A 44 3.62 -5.17 3.16
C GLY A 44 5.01 -4.77 3.63
N PHE A 45 5.88 -4.33 2.71
CA PHE A 45 7.22 -3.82 3.07
C PHE A 45 7.15 -2.58 3.96
N LEU A 46 6.27 -1.62 3.65
CA LEU A 46 6.07 -0.43 4.48
C LEU A 46 5.61 -0.79 5.89
N SER A 47 4.71 -1.76 6.03
CA SER A 47 4.18 -2.22 7.30
C SER A 47 5.26 -2.90 8.15
N LEU A 48 6.08 -3.74 7.54
CA LEU A 48 7.21 -4.40 8.22
C LEU A 48 8.24 -3.37 8.69
N ASN A 49 8.57 -2.40 7.85
CA ASN A 49 9.48 -1.32 8.23
C ASN A 49 8.91 -0.49 9.39
N THR A 50 7.62 -0.15 9.34
CA THR A 50 6.95 0.58 10.42
C THR A 50 7.00 -0.21 11.74
N LEU A 51 6.72 -1.52 11.69
CA LEU A 51 6.80 -2.38 12.87
C LEU A 51 8.22 -2.40 13.45
N HIS A 52 9.23 -2.54 12.62
CA HIS A 52 10.64 -2.52 13.04
C HIS A 52 11.01 -1.19 13.72
N THR A 53 10.58 -0.05 13.16
CA THR A 53 10.79 1.27 13.77
C THR A 53 10.10 1.40 15.13
N LEU A 54 8.88 0.85 15.26
CA LEU A 54 8.15 0.86 16.54
C LEU A 54 8.82 -0.04 17.60
N GLU A 55 9.35 -1.20 17.20
CA GLU A 55 10.12 -2.08 18.09
C GLU A 55 11.39 -1.40 18.59
N GLN A 56 12.16 -0.79 17.70
CA GLN A 56 13.36 -0.02 18.04
C GLN A 56 13.05 1.16 18.97
N ALA A 57 11.91 1.84 18.79
CA ALA A 57 11.50 2.91 19.69
C ALA A 57 11.08 2.41 21.09
N ARG A 58 10.71 1.13 21.21
CA ARG A 58 10.27 0.51 22.48
C ARG A 58 11.43 0.00 23.33
N GLU A 59 12.51 -0.50 22.72
CA GLU A 59 13.71 -0.96 23.43
C GLU A 59 14.32 0.07 24.41
N PRO A 60 14.57 1.35 24.03
CA PRO A 60 15.13 2.33 24.95
C PRO A 60 14.20 2.66 26.14
N ALA A 61 12.89 2.55 25.97
CA ALA A 61 11.93 2.78 27.06
C ALA A 61 12.00 1.68 28.13
N LYS A 62 12.26 0.43 27.72
CA LYS A 62 12.30 -0.72 28.63
C LYS A 62 13.55 -0.72 29.52
N GLU A 63 14.68 -0.25 28.99
CA GLU A 63 15.96 -0.18 29.72
C GLU A 63 15.96 0.94 30.79
N SER A 64 15.31 2.08 30.50
CA SER A 64 15.12 3.16 31.47
C SER A 64 14.25 2.79 32.68
N GLN A 65 13.33 1.84 32.52
CA GLN A 65 12.41 1.36 33.57
C GLN A 65 13.01 0.26 34.46
N LEU A 66 14.05 -0.44 33.98
CA LEU A 66 14.75 -1.49 34.73
C LEU A 66 15.93 -0.98 35.56
N SER A 67 16.32 0.30 35.39
CA SER A 67 17.43 0.96 36.09
C SER A 67 17.00 1.66 37.42
N TYR A 68 15.81 1.35 37.92
CA TYR A 68 15.28 1.78 39.24
C TYR A 68 15.11 0.57 40.15
#